data_AF-A0A7U3YB25-F1
#
_entry.id   AF-A0A7U3YB25-F1
#
_cell.length_a   1.000
_cell.length_b   1.000
_cell.length_c   1.000
_cell.angle_alpha   90.00
_cell.angle_beta   90.00
_cell.angle_gamma   90.00
#
_symmetry.space_group_name_H-M   'P 1'
#
loop_
_entity.id
_entity.type
_entity.pdbx_description
1 polymer ?
#
loop_
_entity_poly.entity_id
_entity_poly.type
_entity_poly.pdbx_seq_one_letter_code
_entity_poly.pdbx_strand_id
1 'polypeptide(L)'
;MTNNNITEEQIYREFLRLGMEQLIAQDLSKRYYHNELTYRDLENLEKQFGIKFDNLVTKIDNVEKNLQKDISNLDTKIDNVEKNLQKDISNLDVKIDNVEKNLNLKIDNLDTKIDTVKSELTTKIDNVEKNLQKDISNLDVKIDNVEKNLNLKIDNLDTKIDTVKSELTTRIDNVEKNLQKDIFNLEQRLEAKLEVNNKVLLEKLEANNKVLLEKLEANNKVYSEKLKVSNRIVIIAVVVVPTVISILAPLITSLISNYFK
;
A
#
# COMPACT_ATOMS: atom_id res chain seq x y z
N MET A 1 145.80 28.68 -14.91
CA MET A 1 145.64 27.44 -15.70
C MET A 1 146.19 27.72 -17.09
N THR A 2 147.29 27.08 -17.46
CA THR A 2 147.84 27.14 -18.82
C THR A 2 146.80 26.62 -19.80
N ASN A 3 146.38 27.47 -20.72
CA ASN A 3 145.41 27.15 -21.76
C ASN A 3 146.11 26.22 -22.77
N ASN A 4 146.12 24.91 -22.49
CA ASN A 4 146.54 23.88 -23.44
C ASN A 4 145.48 23.76 -24.54
N ASN A 5 145.36 24.78 -25.39
CA ASN A 5 144.54 24.69 -26.58
C ASN A 5 145.26 23.78 -27.57
N ILE A 6 144.69 22.59 -27.78
CA ILE A 6 145.16 21.63 -28.78
C ILE A 6 145.10 22.31 -30.15
N THR A 7 146.20 22.34 -30.91
CA THR A 7 146.26 22.93 -32.26
C THR A 7 145.83 21.94 -33.34
N GLU A 8 145.41 22.42 -34.51
CA GLU A 8 145.09 21.58 -35.69
C GLU A 8 146.23 20.61 -36.00
N GLU A 9 147.47 21.10 -35.94
CA GLU A 9 148.69 20.33 -36.18
C GLU A 9 148.91 19.24 -35.11
N GLN A 10 148.55 19.49 -33.85
CA GLN A 10 148.60 18.48 -32.79
C GLN A 10 147.57 17.37 -33.03
N ILE A 11 146.36 17.72 -33.49
CA ILE A 11 145.31 16.76 -33.86
C ILE A 11 145.73 15.95 -35.09
N TYR A 12 146.29 16.61 -36.10
CA TYR A 12 146.81 15.99 -37.32
C TYR A 12 147.91 14.95 -37.04
N ARG A 13 148.90 15.32 -36.21
CA ARG A 13 149.98 14.39 -35.82
C ARG A 13 149.46 13.20 -35.02
N GLU A 14 148.45 13.40 -34.18
CA GLU A 14 147.82 12.30 -33.45
C GLU A 14 147.04 11.36 -34.39
N PHE A 15 146.32 11.89 -35.38
CA PHE A 15 145.66 11.05 -36.39
C PHE A 15 146.64 10.24 -37.23
N LEU A 16 147.78 10.83 -37.63
CA LEU A 16 148.86 10.07 -38.28
C LEU A 16 149.44 8.98 -37.36
N ARG A 17 149.67 9.29 -36.07
CA ARG A 17 150.18 8.32 -35.08
C ARG A 17 149.23 7.14 -34.90
N LEU A 18 147.92 7.36 -35.01
CA LEU A 18 146.89 6.34 -34.95
C LEU A 18 146.76 5.53 -36.26
N GLY A 19 147.62 5.77 -37.24
CA GLY A 19 147.67 5.01 -38.50
C GLY A 19 146.71 5.51 -39.58
N MET A 20 146.20 6.74 -39.46
CA MET A 20 145.34 7.35 -40.47
C MET A 20 146.14 7.79 -41.70
N GLU A 21 145.60 7.57 -42.89
CA GLU A 21 146.21 8.01 -44.16
C GLU A 21 146.35 9.54 -44.19
N GLN A 22 147.40 10.04 -44.84
CA GLN A 22 147.85 11.43 -44.68
C GLN A 22 146.80 12.46 -45.12
N LEU A 23 146.14 12.25 -46.25
CA LEU A 23 145.11 13.16 -46.75
C LEU A 23 143.85 13.11 -45.87
N ILE A 24 143.47 11.92 -45.41
CA ILE A 24 142.34 11.73 -44.48
C ILE A 24 142.63 12.37 -43.11
N ALA A 25 143.84 12.23 -42.59
CA ALA A 25 144.27 12.82 -41.33
C ALA A 25 144.24 14.35 -41.40
N GLN A 26 144.68 14.92 -42.53
CA GLN A 26 144.72 16.36 -42.76
C GLN A 26 143.31 16.97 -42.86
N ASP A 27 142.39 16.28 -43.56
CA ASP A 27 141.00 16.71 -43.67
C ASP A 27 140.26 16.58 -42.32
N LEU A 28 140.45 15.48 -41.58
CA LEU A 28 139.79 15.26 -40.30
C LEU A 28 140.34 16.13 -39.18
N SER A 29 141.65 16.41 -39.14
CA SER A 29 142.23 17.29 -38.12
C SER A 29 141.70 18.70 -38.23
N LYS A 30 141.56 19.20 -39.46
CA LYS A 30 140.96 20.50 -39.75
C LYS A 30 139.49 20.56 -39.35
N ARG A 31 138.71 19.54 -39.74
CA ARG A 31 137.28 19.42 -39.36
C ARG A 31 137.07 19.31 -37.86
N TYR A 32 137.94 18.59 -37.15
CA TYR A 32 137.88 18.42 -35.70
C TYR A 32 138.30 19.69 -34.97
N TYR A 33 139.40 20.34 -35.39
CA TYR A 33 139.87 21.60 -34.82
C TYR A 33 138.86 22.74 -34.96
N HIS A 34 138.15 22.79 -36.09
CA HIS A 34 137.10 23.78 -36.34
C HIS A 34 135.68 23.33 -35.94
N ASN A 35 135.54 22.16 -35.29
CA ASN A 35 134.26 21.56 -34.90
C ASN A 35 133.24 21.40 -36.05
N GLU A 36 133.70 21.34 -37.31
CA GLU A 36 132.84 21.27 -38.51
C GLU A 36 131.97 20.01 -38.53
N LEU A 37 132.43 18.90 -37.92
CA LEU A 37 131.66 17.66 -37.81
C LEU A 37 130.49 17.81 -36.82
N THR A 38 130.68 18.51 -35.70
CA THR A 38 129.67 18.72 -34.64
C THR A 38 128.58 19.70 -35.09
N TYR A 39 128.92 20.76 -35.83
CA TYR A 39 127.93 21.69 -36.37
C TYR A 39 126.98 21.00 -37.37
N ARG A 40 127.51 20.08 -38.19
CA ARG A 40 126.70 19.32 -39.17
C ARG A 40 125.68 18.40 -38.50
N ASP A 41 126.06 17.73 -37.41
CA ASP A 41 125.14 16.87 -36.66
C ASP A 41 124.02 17.66 -35.98
N LEU A 42 124.34 18.84 -35.45
CA LEU A 42 123.34 19.77 -34.89
C LEU A 42 122.39 20.29 -35.98
N GLU A 43 122.92 20.67 -37.15
CA GLU A 43 122.11 21.09 -38.31
C GLU A 43 121.17 19.97 -38.79
N ASN A 44 121.66 18.72 -38.83
CA ASN A 44 120.86 17.55 -39.17
C ASN A 44 119.75 17.30 -38.14
N LEU A 45 120.05 17.42 -36.86
CA LEU A 45 119.10 17.23 -35.78
C LEU A 45 118.01 18.32 -35.81
N GLU A 46 118.40 19.57 -36.03
CA GLU A 46 117.49 20.71 -36.22
C GLU A 46 116.54 20.47 -37.39
N LYS A 47 117.06 20.05 -38.56
CA LYS A 47 116.24 19.68 -39.72
C LYS A 47 115.26 18.55 -39.41
N GLN A 48 115.71 17.49 -38.73
CA GLN A 48 114.83 16.38 -38.34
C GLN A 48 113.73 16.82 -37.36
N PHE A 49 114.05 17.68 -36.39
CA PHE A 49 113.07 18.24 -35.47
C PHE A 49 112.08 19.13 -36.21
N GLY A 50 112.52 19.99 -37.13
CA GLY A 50 111.65 20.81 -37.98
C GLY A 50 110.66 19.95 -38.75
N ILE A 51 111.14 18.92 -39.47
CA ILE A 51 110.28 18.00 -40.22
C ILE A 51 109.27 17.28 -39.30
N LYS A 52 109.70 16.80 -38.12
CA LYS A 52 108.79 16.14 -37.18
C LYS A 52 107.76 17.11 -36.59
N PHE A 53 108.16 18.35 -36.33
CA PHE A 53 107.29 19.41 -35.84
C PHE A 53 106.23 19.78 -36.89
N ASP A 54 106.62 20.01 -38.15
CA ASP A 54 105.70 20.31 -39.25
C ASP A 54 104.70 19.16 -39.47
N ASN A 55 105.17 17.91 -39.38
CA ASN A 55 104.30 16.73 -39.46
C ASN A 55 103.30 16.68 -38.29
N LEU A 56 103.71 17.07 -37.09
CA LEU A 56 102.82 17.14 -35.93
C LEU A 56 101.77 18.25 -36.10
N VAL A 57 102.19 19.45 -36.53
CA VAL A 57 101.29 20.57 -36.83
C VAL A 57 100.26 20.15 -37.88
N THR A 58 100.71 19.54 -38.98
CA THR A 58 99.80 19.04 -40.04
C THR A 58 98.80 18.00 -39.49
N LYS A 59 99.23 17.09 -38.61
CA LYS A 59 98.32 16.12 -37.98
C LYS A 59 97.30 16.80 -37.07
N ILE A 60 97.73 17.80 -36.30
CA ILE A 60 96.86 18.59 -35.43
C ILE A 60 95.83 19.34 -36.28
N ASP A 61 96.24 20.03 -37.34
CA ASP A 61 95.35 20.74 -38.26
C ASP A 61 94.32 19.81 -38.90
N ASN A 62 94.73 18.59 -39.28
CA ASN A 62 93.82 17.60 -39.85
C ASN A 62 92.81 17.09 -38.81
N VAL A 63 93.23 16.86 -37.57
CA VAL A 63 92.32 16.49 -36.47
C VAL A 63 91.33 17.62 -36.20
N GLU A 64 91.80 18.86 -36.12
CA GLU A 64 90.97 20.03 -35.90
C GLU A 64 89.91 20.17 -37.00
N LYS A 65 90.30 20.07 -38.27
CA LYS A 65 89.37 20.12 -39.41
C LYS A 65 88.32 19.01 -39.37
N ASN A 66 88.72 17.80 -38.98
CA ASN A 66 87.78 16.68 -38.86
C ASN A 66 86.79 16.89 -37.70
N LEU A 67 87.27 17.37 -36.54
CA LEU A 67 86.40 17.69 -35.40
C LEU A 67 85.43 18.83 -35.73
N GLN A 68 85.89 19.89 -36.41
CA GLN A 68 85.02 20.97 -36.87
C GLN A 68 83.92 20.45 -37.80
N LYS A 69 84.25 19.53 -38.71
CA LYS A 69 83.28 18.89 -39.61
C LYS A 69 82.28 18.02 -38.84
N ASP A 70 82.74 17.23 -37.87
CA ASP A 70 81.87 16.38 -37.06
C ASP A 70 80.92 17.20 -36.18
N ILE A 71 81.40 18.30 -35.59
CA ILE A 71 80.58 19.26 -34.84
C ILE A 71 79.50 19.85 -35.75
N SER A 72 79.88 20.35 -36.93
CA SER A 72 78.91 20.92 -37.89
C SER A 72 77.86 19.90 -38.35
N ASN A 73 78.26 18.64 -38.53
CA ASN A 73 77.32 17.55 -38.85
C ASN A 73 76.37 17.24 -37.67
N LEU A 74 76.87 17.30 -36.43
CA LEU A 74 76.05 17.10 -35.23
C LEU A 74 75.06 18.26 -35.04
N ASP A 75 75.49 19.50 -35.19
CA ASP A 75 74.62 20.68 -35.12
C ASP A 75 73.46 20.55 -36.13
N THR A 76 73.78 20.18 -37.37
CA THR A 76 72.75 19.94 -38.40
C THR A 76 71.77 18.83 -38.03
N LYS A 77 72.25 17.75 -37.39
CA LYS A 77 71.38 16.65 -36.92
C LYS A 77 70.50 17.11 -35.76
N ILE A 78 71.04 17.88 -34.82
CA ILE A 78 70.32 18.44 -33.67
C ILE A 78 69.22 19.37 -34.17
N ASP A 79 69.53 20.29 -35.07
CA ASP A 79 68.55 21.22 -35.67
C ASP A 79 67.39 20.48 -36.35
N ASN A 80 67.69 19.39 -37.06
CA ASN A 80 66.66 18.59 -37.72
C ASN A 80 65.78 17.83 -36.72
N VAL A 81 66.36 17.29 -35.65
CA VAL A 81 65.61 16.65 -34.56
C VAL A 81 64.71 17.67 -33.87
N GLU A 82 65.24 18.85 -33.55
CA GLU A 82 64.48 19.92 -32.91
C GLU A 82 63.29 20.35 -33.78
N LYS A 83 63.50 20.60 -35.07
CA LYS A 83 62.41 20.95 -36.01
C LYS A 83 61.34 19.87 -36.11
N ASN A 84 61.74 18.59 -36.13
CA ASN A 84 60.78 17.49 -36.19
C ASN A 84 59.97 17.38 -34.90
N LEU A 85 60.61 17.50 -33.73
CA LEU A 85 59.93 17.49 -32.44
C LEU A 85 58.97 18.67 -32.28
N GLN A 86 59.36 19.87 -32.71
CA GLN A 86 58.48 21.04 -32.71
C GLN A 86 57.23 20.79 -33.58
N LYS A 87 57.41 20.21 -34.78
CA LYS A 87 56.30 19.85 -35.67
C LYS A 87 55.38 18.80 -35.05
N ASP A 88 55.94 17.77 -34.42
CA ASP A 88 55.16 16.72 -33.77
C ASP A 88 54.36 17.25 -32.58
N ILE A 89 54.96 18.14 -31.77
CA ILE A 89 54.27 18.84 -30.67
C ILE A 89 53.10 19.66 -31.22
N SER A 90 53.32 20.50 -32.24
CA SER A 90 52.23 21.29 -32.85
C SER A 90 51.12 20.42 -33.42
N ASN A 91 51.46 19.27 -34.03
CA ASN A 91 50.46 18.33 -34.53
C ASN A 91 49.66 17.67 -33.39
N LEU A 92 50.30 17.40 -32.26
CA LEU A 92 49.64 16.86 -31.07
C LEU A 92 48.70 17.89 -30.44
N ASP A 93 49.13 19.15 -30.32
CA ASP A 93 48.28 20.23 -29.81
C ASP A 93 46.99 20.35 -30.63
N VAL A 94 47.10 20.39 -31.97
CA VAL A 94 45.93 20.42 -32.86
C VAL A 94 45.02 19.19 -32.67
N LYS A 95 45.60 18.00 -32.47
CA LYS A 95 44.80 16.79 -32.22
C LYS A 95 44.09 16.86 -30.87
N ILE A 96 44.76 17.35 -29.83
CA ILE A 96 44.19 17.52 -28.49
C ILE A 96 43.04 18.52 -28.54
N ASP A 97 43.25 19.69 -29.14
CA ASP A 97 42.21 20.72 -29.31
C ASP A 97 40.98 20.18 -30.04
N ASN A 98 41.20 19.40 -31.09
CA ASN A 98 40.10 18.79 -31.84
C ASN A 98 39.37 17.72 -31.02
N VAL A 99 40.08 16.91 -30.22
CA VAL A 99 39.45 15.94 -29.32
C VAL A 99 38.62 16.65 -28.25
N GLU A 100 39.18 17.67 -27.60
CA GLU A 100 38.50 18.48 -26.59
C GLU A 100 37.22 19.11 -27.14
N LYS A 101 37.32 19.78 -28.30
CA LYS A 101 36.16 20.38 -28.97
C LYS A 101 35.07 19.36 -29.29
N ASN A 102 35.45 18.18 -29.81
CA ASN A 102 34.50 17.12 -30.13
C ASN A 102 33.86 16.50 -28.89
N LEU A 103 34.60 16.39 -27.77
CA LEU A 103 34.04 15.91 -26.50
C LEU A 103 33.05 16.93 -25.93
N ASN A 104 33.40 18.22 -25.90
CA ASN A 104 32.49 19.28 -25.45
C ASN A 104 31.19 19.30 -26.26
N LEU A 105 31.27 19.24 -27.60
CA LEU A 105 30.08 19.15 -28.46
C LEU A 105 29.21 17.91 -28.17
N LYS A 106 29.83 16.77 -27.83
CA LYS A 106 29.08 15.56 -27.47
C LYS A 106 28.41 15.70 -26.10
N ILE A 107 29.07 16.34 -25.14
CA ILE A 107 28.51 16.63 -23.81
C ILE A 107 27.32 17.57 -23.96
N ASP A 108 27.46 18.70 -24.65
CA ASP A 108 26.38 19.67 -24.86
C ASP A 108 25.14 19.04 -25.53
N ASN A 109 25.37 18.15 -26.51
CA ASN A 109 24.29 17.41 -27.18
C ASN A 109 23.61 16.39 -26.25
N LEU A 110 24.38 15.73 -25.38
CA LEU A 110 23.82 14.82 -24.37
C LEU A 110 22.99 15.60 -23.34
N ASP A 111 23.47 16.74 -22.86
CA ASP A 111 22.73 17.60 -21.93
C ASP A 111 21.42 18.07 -22.55
N THR A 112 21.45 18.53 -23.81
CA THR A 112 20.25 18.94 -24.55
C THR A 112 19.24 17.79 -24.69
N LYS A 113 19.70 16.56 -24.96
CA LYS A 113 18.84 15.37 -25.04
C LYS A 113 18.25 15.01 -23.68
N ILE A 114 19.03 15.09 -22.62
CA ILE A 114 18.58 14.84 -21.24
C ILE A 114 17.49 15.83 -20.85
N ASP A 115 17.69 17.12 -21.13
CA ASP A 115 16.70 18.17 -20.86
C ASP A 115 15.41 17.96 -21.65
N THR A 116 15.52 17.57 -22.92
CA THR A 116 14.36 17.26 -23.77
C THR A 116 13.56 16.08 -23.17
N VAL A 117 14.23 14.97 -22.85
CA VAL A 117 13.59 13.79 -22.26
C VAL A 117 12.94 14.13 -20.91
N LYS A 118 13.62 14.92 -20.07
CA LYS A 118 13.07 15.37 -18.79
C LYS A 118 11.80 16.18 -18.98
N SER A 119 11.79 17.13 -19.91
CA SER A 119 10.61 17.96 -20.21
C SER A 119 9.44 17.13 -20.76
N GLU A 120 9.71 16.16 -21.64
CA GLU A 120 8.68 15.26 -22.15
C GLU A 120 8.09 14.37 -21.06
N LEU A 121 8.93 13.84 -20.16
CA LEU A 121 8.48 13.02 -19.04
C LEU A 121 7.63 13.83 -18.05
N THR A 122 8.07 15.04 -17.68
CA THR A 122 7.28 15.94 -16.83
C THR A 122 5.91 16.21 -17.46
N THR A 123 5.86 16.56 -18.75
CA THR A 123 4.60 16.81 -19.45
C THR A 123 3.68 15.57 -19.47
N LYS A 124 4.23 14.37 -19.66
CA LYS A 124 3.45 13.12 -19.62
C LYS A 124 2.91 12.83 -18.22
N ILE A 125 3.71 13.05 -17.18
CA ILE A 125 3.31 12.87 -15.78
C ILE A 125 2.18 13.83 -15.44
N ASP A 126 2.32 15.12 -15.75
CA ASP A 126 1.31 16.15 -15.48
C ASP A 126 -0.03 15.82 -16.17
N ASN A 127 0.03 15.32 -17.41
CA ASN A 127 -1.16 14.90 -18.14
C ASN A 127 -1.85 13.68 -17.51
N VAL A 128 -1.08 12.69 -17.04
CA VAL A 128 -1.62 11.52 -16.33
C VAL A 128 -2.26 11.96 -15.02
N GLU A 129 -1.59 12.80 -14.24
CA GLU A 129 -2.10 13.34 -12.97
C GLU A 129 -3.44 14.08 -13.18
N LYS A 130 -3.50 14.97 -14.17
CA LYS A 130 -4.72 15.70 -14.52
C LYS A 130 -5.88 14.79 -14.93
N ASN A 131 -5.60 13.73 -15.70
CA ASN A 131 -6.61 12.77 -16.12
C ASN A 131 -7.12 11.95 -14.93
N LEU A 132 -6.23 11.47 -14.07
CA LEU A 132 -6.61 10.74 -12.87
C LEU A 132 -7.45 11.61 -11.92
N GLN A 133 -7.08 12.88 -11.74
CA GLN A 133 -7.86 13.81 -10.92
C GLN A 133 -9.26 14.02 -11.48
N LYS A 134 -9.41 14.11 -12.81
CA LYS A 134 -10.71 14.20 -13.47
C LYS A 134 -11.55 12.94 -13.28
N ASP A 135 -10.94 11.76 -13.40
CA ASP A 135 -11.62 10.49 -13.23
C ASP A 135 -12.10 10.28 -11.78
N ILE A 136 -11.27 10.67 -10.79
CA ILE A 136 -11.64 10.69 -9.37
C ILE A 136 -12.85 11.61 -9.15
N SER A 137 -12.80 12.86 -9.63
CA SER A 137 -13.93 13.79 -9.47
C SER A 137 -15.21 13.30 -10.15
N ASN A 138 -15.10 12.62 -11.31
CA ASN A 138 -16.26 12.01 -11.96
C ASN A 138 -16.84 10.83 -11.15
N LEU A 139 -15.98 10.05 -10.50
CA LEU A 139 -16.41 8.95 -9.63
C LEU A 139 -17.09 9.47 -8.37
N ASP A 140 -16.57 10.51 -7.74
CA ASP A 140 -17.20 11.16 -6.58
C ASP A 140 -18.63 11.59 -6.91
N VAL A 141 -18.83 12.30 -8.03
CA VAL A 141 -20.17 12.71 -8.49
C VAL A 141 -21.10 11.52 -8.77
N LYS A 142 -20.57 10.40 -9.28
CA LYS A 142 -21.38 9.19 -9.49
C LYS A 142 -21.77 8.54 -8.17
N ILE A 143 -20.85 8.49 -7.21
CA ILE A 143 -21.09 7.95 -5.87
C ILE A 143 -22.16 8.79 -5.16
N ASP A 144 -22.02 10.12 -5.15
CA ASP A 144 -23.00 11.04 -4.56
C ASP A 144 -24.40 10.85 -5.16
N ASN A 145 -24.49 10.69 -6.48
CA ASN A 145 -25.76 10.44 -7.15
C ASN A 145 -26.37 9.08 -6.78
N VAL A 146 -25.56 8.03 -6.65
CA VAL A 146 -26.03 6.71 -6.20
C VAL A 146 -26.53 6.79 -4.76
N GLU A 147 -25.77 7.44 -3.87
CA GLU A 147 -26.14 7.63 -2.46
C GLU A 147 -27.46 8.38 -2.34
N LYS A 148 -27.62 9.51 -3.04
CA LYS A 148 -28.87 10.28 -3.05
C LYS A 148 -30.06 9.47 -3.54
N ASN A 149 -29.88 8.67 -4.60
CA ASN A 149 -30.94 7.82 -5.15
C ASN A 149 -31.32 6.68 -4.19
N LEU A 150 -30.36 6.10 -3.48
CA LEU A 150 -30.62 5.07 -2.47
C LEU A 150 -31.37 5.65 -1.28
N ASN A 151 -30.95 6.81 -0.76
CA ASN A 151 -31.65 7.50 0.33
C ASN A 151 -33.11 7.82 -0.05
N LEU A 152 -33.36 8.37 -1.24
CA LEU A 152 -34.73 8.60 -1.71
C LEU A 152 -35.58 7.32 -1.81
N LYS A 153 -34.98 6.19 -2.18
CA LYS A 153 -35.68 4.90 -2.21
C LYS A 153 -35.99 4.40 -0.80
N ILE A 154 -35.07 4.59 0.15
CA ILE A 154 -35.26 4.24 1.56
C ILE A 154 -36.40 5.09 2.15
N ASP A 155 -36.37 6.42 1.99
CA ASP A 155 -37.40 7.33 2.48
C ASP A 155 -38.81 6.97 1.95
N ASN A 156 -38.89 6.58 0.67
CA ASN A 156 -40.14 6.13 0.06
C ASN A 156 -40.62 4.78 0.62
N LEU A 157 -39.70 3.85 0.89
CA LEU A 157 -40.04 2.57 1.53
C LEU A 157 -40.53 2.80 2.97
N ASP A 158 -39.87 3.66 3.74
CA ASP A 158 -40.29 4.02 5.10
C ASP A 158 -41.70 4.63 5.09
N THR A 159 -41.97 5.57 4.17
CA THR A 159 -43.31 6.16 4.00
C THR A 159 -44.39 5.11 3.68
N LYS A 160 -44.07 4.13 2.81
CA LYS A 160 -44.99 3.02 2.49
C LYS A 160 -45.22 2.11 3.69
N ILE A 161 -44.18 1.80 4.45
CA ILE A 161 -44.28 0.99 5.67
C ILE A 161 -45.17 1.69 6.69
N ASP A 162 -44.99 2.99 6.91
CA ASP A 162 -45.82 3.78 7.81
C ASP A 162 -47.28 3.83 7.38
N THR A 163 -47.53 3.96 6.07
CA THR A 163 -48.88 3.91 5.50
C THR A 163 -49.54 2.56 5.78
N VAL A 164 -48.87 1.45 5.47
CA VAL A 164 -49.38 0.09 5.72
C VAL A 164 -49.63 -0.14 7.21
N LYS A 165 -48.73 0.33 8.07
CA LYS A 165 -48.88 0.24 9.53
C LYS A 165 -50.13 0.98 10.00
N SER A 166 -50.36 2.21 9.51
CA SER A 166 -51.54 3.01 9.84
C SER A 166 -52.86 2.37 9.36
N GLU A 167 -52.88 1.83 8.14
CA GLU A 167 -54.02 1.10 7.59
C GLU A 167 -54.34 -0.15 8.41
N LEU A 168 -53.31 -0.93 8.79
CA LEU A 168 -53.47 -2.11 9.63
C LEU A 168 -53.99 -1.76 11.02
N THR A 169 -53.45 -0.73 11.68
CA THR A 169 -53.95 -0.25 12.98
C THR A 169 -55.42 0.13 12.87
N THR A 170 -55.81 0.94 11.87
CA THR A 170 -57.21 1.34 11.64
C THR A 170 -58.13 0.14 11.43
N ARG A 171 -57.66 -0.89 10.70
CA ARG A 171 -58.44 -2.10 10.45
C ARG A 171 -58.61 -2.95 11.71
N ILE A 172 -57.57 -3.05 12.53
CA ILE A 172 -57.62 -3.70 13.84
C ILE A 172 -58.62 -2.99 14.77
N ASP A 173 -58.53 -1.67 14.89
CA ASP A 173 -59.44 -0.86 15.73
C ASP A 173 -60.91 -1.04 15.31
N ASN A 174 -61.17 -1.08 14.01
CA ASN A 174 -62.53 -1.32 13.48
C ASN A 174 -63.03 -2.74 13.79
N VAL A 175 -62.17 -3.75 13.68
CA VAL A 175 -62.53 -5.13 14.05
C VAL A 175 -62.83 -5.22 15.55
N GLU A 176 -61.99 -4.61 16.39
CA GLU A 176 -62.20 -4.57 17.84
C GLU A 176 -63.54 -3.90 18.19
N LYS A 177 -63.84 -2.74 17.61
CA LYS A 177 -65.11 -2.03 17.82
C LYS A 177 -66.33 -2.84 17.39
N ASN A 178 -66.25 -3.54 16.26
CA ASN A 178 -67.34 -4.40 15.79
C ASN A 178 -67.54 -5.60 16.71
N LEU A 179 -66.46 -6.25 17.16
CA LEU A 179 -66.53 -7.36 18.12
C LEU A 179 -67.11 -6.91 19.46
N GLN A 180 -66.71 -5.75 19.99
CA GLN A 180 -67.29 -5.16 21.20
C GLN A 180 -68.80 -4.94 21.04
N LYS A 181 -69.24 -4.41 19.90
CA LYS A 181 -70.67 -4.21 19.60
C LYS A 181 -71.43 -5.54 19.51
N ASP A 182 -70.86 -6.55 18.86
CA ASP A 182 -71.48 -7.87 18.72
C ASP A 182 -71.60 -8.58 20.08
N ILE A 183 -70.58 -8.48 20.94
CA ILE A 183 -70.60 -8.98 22.31
C ILE A 183 -71.71 -8.29 23.12
N PHE A 184 -71.77 -6.95 23.09
CA PHE A 184 -72.82 -6.20 23.79
C PHE A 184 -74.24 -6.59 23.34
N ASN A 185 -74.45 -6.74 22.02
CA ASN A 185 -75.74 -7.19 21.49
C ASN A 185 -76.08 -8.61 21.93
N LEU A 186 -75.08 -9.50 22.02
CA LEU A 186 -75.27 -10.87 22.49
C LEU A 186 -75.63 -10.90 23.98
N GLU A 187 -74.96 -10.11 24.81
CA GLU A 187 -75.26 -9.93 26.24
C GLU A 187 -76.70 -9.45 26.44
N GLN A 188 -77.13 -8.41 25.73
CA GLN A 188 -78.50 -7.88 25.80
C GLN A 188 -79.55 -8.95 25.39
N ARG A 189 -79.27 -9.76 24.36
CA ARG A 189 -80.16 -10.85 23.93
C ARG A 189 -80.24 -11.98 24.95
N LEU A 190 -79.13 -12.30 25.61
CA LEU A 190 -79.07 -13.30 26.67
C LEU A 190 -79.87 -12.83 27.89
N GLU A 191 -79.68 -11.59 28.32
CA GLU A 191 -80.40 -10.99 29.44
C GLU A 191 -81.92 -11.01 29.20
N ALA A 192 -82.37 -10.57 28.02
CA ALA A 192 -83.79 -10.59 27.64
C ALA A 192 -84.37 -12.02 27.62
N LYS A 193 -83.62 -13.01 27.13
CA LYS A 193 -84.06 -14.42 27.17
C LYS A 193 -84.16 -14.96 28.59
N LEU A 194 -83.21 -14.60 29.46
CA LEU A 194 -83.24 -14.99 30.88
C LEU A 194 -84.44 -14.38 31.58
N GLU A 195 -84.73 -13.10 31.34
CA GLU A 195 -85.89 -12.41 31.92
C GLU A 195 -87.21 -13.06 31.49
N VAL A 196 -87.37 -13.36 30.19
CA VAL A 196 -88.55 -14.09 29.67
C VAL A 196 -88.67 -15.48 30.29
N ASN A 197 -87.58 -16.24 30.36
CA ASN A 197 -87.59 -17.58 30.95
C ASN A 197 -87.97 -17.52 32.44
N ASN A 198 -87.42 -16.57 33.19
CA ASN A 198 -87.72 -16.37 34.61
C ASN A 198 -89.19 -16.00 34.81
N LYS A 199 -89.75 -15.11 33.97
CA LYS A 199 -91.17 -14.75 34.00
C LYS A 199 -92.07 -15.96 33.73
N VAL A 200 -91.78 -16.75 32.68
CA VAL A 200 -92.54 -17.98 32.36
C VAL A 200 -92.46 -19.00 33.51
N LEU A 201 -91.29 -19.13 34.14
CA LEU A 201 -91.11 -20.02 35.30
C LEU A 201 -91.98 -19.57 36.49
N LEU A 202 -92.00 -18.26 36.77
CA LEU A 202 -92.82 -17.66 37.81
C LEU A 202 -94.32 -17.86 37.55
N GLU A 203 -94.79 -17.58 36.33
CA GLU A 203 -96.19 -17.82 35.92
C GLU A 203 -96.59 -19.30 36.08
N LYS A 204 -95.70 -20.23 35.72
CA LYS A 204 -95.94 -21.68 35.93
C LYS A 204 -96.00 -22.05 37.42
N LEU A 205 -95.15 -21.47 38.25
CA LEU A 205 -95.17 -21.68 39.70
C LEU A 205 -96.47 -21.14 40.33
N GLU A 206 -96.89 -19.94 39.95
CA GLU A 206 -98.15 -19.34 40.41
C GLU A 206 -99.36 -20.17 39.98
N ALA A 207 -99.40 -20.63 38.72
CA ALA A 207 -100.46 -21.51 38.23
C ALA A 207 -100.51 -22.84 38.99
N ASN A 208 -99.36 -23.48 39.23
CA ASN A 208 -99.28 -24.70 40.03
C ASN A 208 -99.76 -24.49 41.47
N ASN A 209 -99.37 -23.37 42.10
CA ASN A 209 -99.82 -23.01 43.44
C ASN A 209 -101.34 -22.78 43.49
N LYS A 210 -101.92 -22.13 42.48
CA LYS A 210 -103.37 -21.94 42.37
C LYS A 210 -104.11 -23.28 42.25
N VAL A 211 -103.65 -24.18 41.39
CA VAL A 211 -104.23 -25.53 41.25
C VAL A 211 -104.12 -26.33 42.55
N LEU A 212 -103.00 -26.22 43.28
CA LEU A 212 -102.82 -26.86 44.57
C LEU A 212 -103.82 -26.33 45.60
N LEU A 213 -104.03 -25.01 45.63
CA LEU A 213 -104.99 -24.34 46.50
C LEU A 213 -106.43 -24.78 46.19
N GLU A 214 -106.83 -24.80 44.91
CA GLU A 214 -108.14 -25.28 44.47
C GLU A 214 -108.37 -26.75 44.88
N LYS A 215 -107.35 -27.62 44.75
CA LYS A 215 -107.43 -29.02 45.22
C LYS A 215 -107.57 -29.12 46.75
N LEU A 216 -106.86 -28.29 47.51
CA LEU A 216 -106.97 -28.22 48.97
C LEU A 216 -108.37 -27.77 49.40
N GLU A 217 -108.92 -26.73 48.77
CA GLU A 217 -110.28 -26.23 49.03
C GLU A 217 -111.34 -27.28 48.68
N ALA A 218 -111.21 -27.95 47.54
CA ALA A 218 -112.11 -29.04 47.14
C ALA A 218 -112.07 -30.21 48.14
N ASN A 219 -110.86 -30.62 48.56
CA ASN A 219 -110.70 -31.64 49.60
C ASN A 219 -111.35 -31.21 50.91
N ASN A 220 -111.12 -29.97 51.37
CA ASN A 220 -111.73 -29.42 52.57
C ASN A 220 -113.27 -29.39 52.48
N LYS A 221 -113.82 -29.04 51.31
CA LYS A 221 -115.27 -29.08 51.07
C LYS A 221 -115.81 -30.51 51.19
N VAL A 222 -115.16 -31.49 50.55
CA VAL A 222 -115.53 -32.92 50.66
C VAL A 222 -115.44 -33.41 52.12
N TYR A 223 -114.39 -33.05 52.86
CA TYR A 223 -114.28 -33.37 54.28
C TYR A 223 -115.43 -32.77 55.09
N SER A 224 -115.80 -31.50 54.83
CA SER A 224 -116.92 -30.85 55.50
C SER A 224 -118.27 -31.51 55.21
N GLU A 225 -118.48 -31.96 53.97
CA GLU A 225 -119.69 -32.70 53.58
C GLU A 225 -119.74 -34.07 54.25
N LYS A 226 -118.63 -34.82 54.26
CA LYS A 226 -118.52 -36.09 54.99
C LYS A 226 -118.79 -35.92 56.49
N LEU A 227 -118.27 -34.85 57.11
CA LEU A 227 -118.55 -34.50 58.51
C LEU A 227 -120.03 -34.19 58.75
N LYS A 228 -120.69 -33.43 57.85
CA LYS A 228 -122.13 -33.17 57.91
C LYS A 228 -122.94 -34.47 57.82
N VAL A 229 -122.60 -35.37 56.90
CA VAL A 229 -123.25 -36.68 56.78
C VAL A 229 -123.01 -37.52 58.04
N SER A 230 -121.77 -37.57 58.54
CA SER A 230 -121.43 -38.28 59.77
C SER A 230 -122.22 -37.73 60.97
N ASN A 231 -122.31 -36.40 61.12
CA ASN A 231 -123.13 -35.77 62.16
C ASN A 231 -124.62 -36.13 62.03
N ARG A 232 -125.16 -36.15 60.81
CA ARG A 232 -126.55 -36.60 60.57
C ARG A 232 -126.75 -38.06 61.00
N ILE A 233 -125.82 -38.95 60.65
CA ILE A 233 -125.85 -40.36 61.05
C ILE A 233 -125.75 -40.50 62.58
N VAL A 234 -124.83 -39.77 63.22
CA VAL A 234 -124.67 -39.77 64.69
C VAL A 234 -125.95 -39.29 65.38
N ILE A 235 -126.57 -38.20 64.91
CA ILE A 235 -127.86 -37.72 65.44
C ILE A 235 -128.94 -38.78 65.28
N ILE A 236 -129.03 -39.45 64.13
CA ILE A 236 -130.01 -40.53 63.92
C ILE A 236 -129.75 -41.68 64.90
N ALA A 237 -128.51 -42.16 65.01
CA ALA A 237 -128.16 -43.31 65.83
C ALA A 237 -128.25 -43.04 67.35
N VAL A 238 -127.86 -41.85 67.81
CA VAL A 238 -127.78 -41.51 69.24
C VAL A 238 -129.06 -40.84 69.76
N VAL A 239 -129.75 -40.06 68.93
CA VAL A 239 -130.96 -39.32 69.38
C VAL A 239 -132.23 -39.98 68.85
N VAL A 240 -132.35 -40.15 67.53
CA VAL A 240 -133.61 -40.58 66.90
C VAL A 240 -133.93 -42.05 67.17
N VAL A 241 -132.98 -42.96 66.98
CA VAL A 241 -133.20 -44.40 67.19
C VAL A 241 -133.58 -44.70 68.65
N PRO A 242 -132.87 -44.19 69.68
CA PRO A 242 -133.25 -44.42 71.07
C PRO A 242 -134.60 -43.80 71.43
N THR A 243 -134.91 -42.59 70.94
CA THR A 243 -136.24 -41.98 71.18
C THR A 243 -137.37 -42.77 70.53
N VAL A 244 -137.20 -43.22 69.28
CA VAL A 244 -138.17 -44.10 68.59
C VAL A 244 -138.36 -45.42 69.35
N ILE A 245 -137.27 -46.04 69.83
CA ILE A 245 -137.34 -47.25 70.67
C ILE A 245 -138.08 -46.95 71.99
N SER A 246 -137.79 -45.83 72.67
CA SER A 246 -138.48 -45.46 73.90
C SER A 246 -139.98 -45.17 73.71
N ILE A 247 -140.40 -44.70 72.54
CA ILE A 247 -141.82 -44.49 72.21
C ILE A 247 -142.52 -45.80 71.84
N LEU A 248 -141.88 -46.65 71.03
CA LEU A 248 -142.47 -47.89 70.52
C LEU A 248 -142.41 -49.04 71.51
N ALA A 249 -141.37 -49.13 72.35
CA ALA A 249 -141.24 -50.22 73.32
C ALA A 249 -142.45 -50.34 74.27
N PRO A 250 -143.00 -49.25 74.85
CA PRO A 250 -144.24 -49.30 75.63
C PRO A 250 -145.47 -49.72 74.81
N LEU A 251 -145.56 -49.29 73.54
CA LEU A 251 -146.71 -49.57 72.69
C LEU A 251 -146.73 -51.05 72.23
N ILE A 252 -145.56 -51.59 71.88
CA ILE A 252 -145.40 -52.99 71.50
C ILE A 252 -145.63 -53.90 72.73
N THR A 253 -145.10 -53.54 73.91
CA THR A 253 -145.41 -54.30 75.13
C THR A 253 -146.90 -54.21 75.49
N SER A 254 -147.56 -53.07 75.26
CA SER A 254 -149.01 -52.92 75.40
C SER A 254 -149.82 -53.78 74.42
N LEU A 255 -149.41 -53.86 73.14
CA LEU A 255 -150.06 -54.71 72.14
C LEU A 255 -149.85 -56.21 72.42
N ILE A 256 -148.64 -56.62 72.83
CA ILE A 256 -148.37 -58.00 73.23
C ILE A 256 -149.18 -58.35 74.50
N SER A 257 -149.27 -57.43 75.47
CA SER A 257 -150.05 -57.66 76.71
C SER A 257 -151.56 -57.75 76.46
N ASN A 258 -152.09 -57.09 75.43
CA ASN A 258 -153.51 -57.19 75.06
C ASN A 258 -153.83 -58.41 74.19
N TYR A 259 -152.82 -59.09 73.64
CA TYR A 259 -153.02 -60.31 72.84
C TYR A 259 -152.96 -61.60 73.67
N PHE A 260 -152.59 -61.53 74.95
CA PHE A 260 -152.48 -62.69 75.87
C PHE A 260 -153.46 -62.64 77.06
N LYS A 261 -154.62 -61.99 76.91
CA LYS A 261 -155.74 -62.09 77.86
C LYS A 261 -157.05 -62.37 77.15
#